data_AF-A0A950FYQ1-F1
#
_entry.id   AF-A0A950FYQ1-F1
#
_cell.length_a   1.000
_cell.length_b   1.000
_cell.length_c   1.000
_cell.angle_alpha   90.00
_cell.angle_beta   90.00
_cell.angle_gamma   90.00
#
_symmetry.space_group_name_H-M   'P 1'
#
loop_
_entity.id
_entity.type
_entity.pdbx_description
1 polymer ?
#
loop_
_entity_poly.entity_id
_entity_poly.type
_entity_poly.pdbx_seq_one_letter_code
_entity_poly.pdbx_strand_id
1 'polypeptide(L)'
;MNLLMYYGSVPLGLLENGLLRMQDHGEMLFFILKEWGRFQSHLRHSRQAIDWGELIAEANSQVRLHNDSDPEPIGPEKGRELFVAGVQNSQEWTDFELLLRGLSESGARPSLLSMPIDGQYFERFDVGRRFRDLYYKRIQGLTQAYGVPLVDFAEHDLDEDFLAGHHDH
;
A
#
# COMPACT_ATOMS: atom_id res chain seq x y z
N MET A 1 30.43 -16.30 26.67
CA MET A 1 29.08 -16.61 26.15
C MET A 1 28.98 -16.05 24.72
N ASN A 2 29.03 -16.79 23.61
CA ASN A 2 29.42 -18.17 23.32
C ASN A 2 29.69 -18.25 21.80
N LEU A 3 30.95 -18.16 21.37
CA LEU A 3 31.34 -18.45 19.97
C LEU A 3 30.84 -19.84 19.54
N LEU A 4 30.89 -20.81 20.46
CA LEU A 4 30.36 -22.17 20.30
C LEU A 4 28.84 -22.22 20.05
N MET A 5 28.05 -21.35 20.66
CA MET A 5 26.60 -21.28 20.37
C MET A 5 26.34 -20.64 19.01
N TYR A 6 27.11 -19.62 18.63
CA TYR A 6 27.03 -18.99 17.31
C TYR A 6 27.41 -19.95 16.18
N TYR A 7 28.51 -20.69 16.33
CA TYR A 7 28.94 -21.70 15.35
C TYR A 7 28.01 -22.91 15.26
N GLY A 8 27.23 -23.20 16.31
CA GLY A 8 26.19 -24.23 16.27
C GLY A 8 24.87 -23.73 15.68
N SER A 9 24.45 -22.49 16.00
CA SER A 9 23.14 -21.96 15.57
C SER A 9 23.09 -21.55 14.11
N VAL A 10 24.18 -21.01 13.56
CA VAL A 10 24.25 -20.59 12.15
C VAL A 10 24.02 -21.75 11.17
N PRO A 11 24.74 -22.89 11.23
CA PRO A 11 24.50 -23.99 10.31
C PRO A 11 23.12 -24.65 10.50
N LEU A 12 22.61 -24.69 11.73
CA LEU A 12 21.25 -25.17 12.01
C LEU A 12 20.20 -24.28 11.31
N GLY A 13 20.32 -22.97 11.44
CA GLY A 13 19.42 -22.01 10.78
C GLY A 13 19.55 -22.03 9.26
N LEU A 14 20.73 -22.31 8.70
CA LEU A 14 20.89 -22.50 7.25
C LEU A 14 20.20 -23.77 6.76
N LEU A 15 20.27 -24.88 7.51
CA LEU A 15 19.59 -26.13 7.19
C LEU A 15 18.07 -25.97 7.26
N GLU A 16 17.56 -25.33 8.31
CA GLU A 16 16.14 -25.03 8.49
C GLU A 16 15.62 -24.17 7.33
N ASN A 17 16.32 -23.08 7.00
CA ASN A 17 15.97 -22.24 5.84
C ASN A 17 16.01 -23.01 4.52
N GLY A 18 16.96 -23.92 4.35
CA GLY A 18 17.05 -24.78 3.17
C GLY A 18 15.82 -25.69 3.04
N LEU A 19 15.40 -26.32 4.14
CA LEU A 19 14.23 -27.20 4.17
C LEU A 19 12.94 -26.43 3.86
N LEU A 20 12.74 -25.27 4.49
CA LEU A 20 11.57 -24.42 4.25
C LEU A 20 11.49 -23.97 2.78
N ARG A 21 12.60 -23.54 2.19
CA ARG A 21 12.64 -23.17 0.77
C ARG A 21 12.32 -24.34 -0.16
N MET A 22 12.81 -25.54 0.16
CA MET A 22 12.49 -26.74 -0.62
C MET A 22 10.99 -27.08 -0.55
N GLN A 23 10.39 -26.94 0.63
CA GLN A 23 8.95 -27.12 0.81
C GLN A 23 8.16 -26.09 -0.02
N ASP A 24 8.48 -24.80 0.09
CA ASP A 24 7.80 -23.74 -0.67
C ASP A 24 7.88 -23.96 -2.18
N HIS A 25 9.06 -24.33 -2.70
CA HIS A 25 9.22 -24.63 -4.11
C HIS A 25 8.39 -25.85 -4.55
N GLY A 26 8.32 -26.89 -3.71
CA GLY A 26 7.49 -28.06 -3.95
C GLY A 26 6.00 -27.73 -3.98
N GLU A 27 5.52 -26.94 -3.01
CA GLU A 27 4.13 -26.50 -2.93
C GLU A 27 3.75 -25.60 -4.11
N MET A 28 4.61 -24.65 -4.49
CA MET A 28 4.39 -23.80 -5.66
C MET A 28 4.34 -24.62 -6.95
N LEU A 29 5.26 -25.58 -7.14
CA LEU A 29 5.24 -26.46 -8.31
C LEU A 29 3.97 -27.30 -8.37
N PHE A 30 3.56 -27.87 -7.24
CA PHE A 30 2.31 -28.63 -7.15
C PHE A 30 1.10 -27.75 -7.47
N PHE A 31 1.06 -26.52 -6.95
CA PHE A 31 0.02 -25.54 -7.23
C PHE A 31 -0.05 -25.20 -8.72
N ILE A 32 1.09 -24.85 -9.34
CA ILE A 32 1.17 -24.55 -10.78
C ILE A 32 0.69 -25.75 -11.60
N LEU A 33 1.15 -26.97 -11.29
CA LEU A 33 0.77 -28.18 -12.03
C LEU A 33 -0.73 -28.48 -11.89
N LYS A 34 -1.30 -28.29 -10.70
CA LYS A 34 -2.73 -28.46 -10.44
C LYS A 34 -3.58 -27.43 -11.19
N GLU A 35 -3.13 -26.18 -11.25
CA GLU A 35 -3.89 -25.06 -11.82
C GLU A 35 -3.49 -24.75 -13.29
N TRP A 36 -2.56 -25.50 -13.88
CA TRP A 36 -2.00 -25.24 -15.23
C TRP A 36 -3.06 -25.09 -16.33
N GLY A 37 -4.17 -25.83 -16.24
CA GLY A 37 -5.29 -25.74 -17.18
C GLY A 37 -6.37 -24.70 -16.84
N ARG A 38 -6.29 -24.08 -15.65
CA ARG A 38 -7.25 -23.08 -15.15
C ARG A 38 -6.78 -21.65 -15.35
N PHE A 39 -5.51 -21.44 -15.66
CA PHE A 39 -5.00 -20.16 -16.19
C PHE A 39 -5.54 -19.94 -17.59
N GLN A 40 -6.78 -19.47 -17.67
CA GLN A 40 -7.34 -18.98 -18.91
C GLN A 40 -6.74 -17.61 -19.19
N SER A 41 -5.90 -17.51 -20.23
CA SER A 41 -5.36 -16.25 -20.74
C SER A 41 -6.40 -15.50 -21.57
N HIS A 42 -7.62 -15.31 -21.05
CA HIS A 42 -8.69 -14.65 -21.81
C HIS A 42 -8.42 -13.18 -22.10
N LEU A 43 -7.38 -12.60 -21.50
CA LEU A 43 -6.88 -11.30 -21.90
C LEU A 43 -6.19 -11.46 -23.26
N ARG A 44 -7.00 -11.38 -24.32
CA ARG A 44 -6.52 -11.09 -25.67
C ARG A 44 -5.81 -9.74 -25.56
N HIS A 45 -4.47 -9.79 -25.53
CA HIS A 45 -3.64 -8.60 -25.63
C HIS A 45 -3.88 -8.01 -27.03
N SER A 46 -4.88 -7.14 -27.13
CA SER A 46 -5.17 -6.39 -28.32
C SER A 46 -4.50 -5.03 -28.18
N ARG A 47 -3.87 -4.52 -29.24
CA ARG A 47 -3.49 -3.11 -29.33
C ARG A 47 -4.75 -2.28 -29.58
N GLN A 48 -5.71 -2.31 -28.67
CA GLN A 48 -6.77 -1.33 -28.67
C GLN A 48 -6.18 -0.03 -28.14
N ALA A 49 -6.38 1.04 -28.90
CA ALA A 49 -6.17 2.38 -28.37
C ALA A 49 -7.13 2.54 -27.19
N ILE A 50 -6.58 2.88 -26.02
CA ILE A 50 -7.40 3.18 -24.85
C ILE A 50 -8.08 4.52 -25.12
N ASP A 51 -9.41 4.52 -25.20
CA ASP A 51 -10.19 5.75 -25.18
C ASP A 51 -10.35 6.19 -23.73
N TRP A 52 -9.43 7.04 -23.27
CA TRP A 52 -9.46 7.58 -21.92
C TRP A 52 -10.74 8.40 -21.66
N GLY A 53 -11.32 9.03 -22.68
CA GLY A 53 -12.54 9.81 -22.53
C GLY A 53 -13.74 8.92 -22.23
N GLU A 54 -13.86 7.80 -22.95
CA GLU A 54 -14.90 6.80 -22.71
C GLU A 54 -14.73 6.14 -21.34
N LEU A 55 -13.51 5.74 -20.96
CA LEU A 55 -13.25 5.12 -19.66
C LEU A 55 -13.54 6.06 -18.48
N ILE A 56 -13.15 7.33 -18.57
CA ILE A 56 -13.45 8.32 -17.53
C ILE A 56 -14.96 8.57 -17.46
N ALA A 57 -15.65 8.67 -18.61
CA ALA A 57 -17.09 8.82 -18.63
C ALA A 57 -17.82 7.61 -18.03
N GLU A 58 -17.34 6.38 -18.30
CA GLU A 58 -17.86 5.16 -17.71
C GLU A 58 -17.63 5.14 -16.20
N ALA A 59 -16.41 5.44 -15.73
CA ALA A 59 -16.08 5.51 -14.30
C ALA A 59 -16.98 6.52 -13.56
N ASN A 60 -17.14 7.73 -14.14
CA ASN A 60 -18.03 8.76 -13.59
C ASN A 60 -19.50 8.32 -13.59
N SER A 61 -19.93 7.49 -14.55
CA SER A 61 -21.31 6.96 -14.58
C SER A 61 -21.57 5.88 -13.54
N GLN A 62 -20.51 5.23 -13.04
CA GLN A 62 -20.57 4.20 -12.01
C GLN A 62 -20.46 4.76 -10.59
N VAL A 63 -20.29 6.07 -10.45
CA VAL A 63 -20.33 6.77 -9.16
C VAL A 63 -21.65 6.45 -8.47
N ARG A 64 -21.57 5.61 -7.44
CA ARG A 64 -22.70 5.37 -6.54
C ARG A 64 -22.70 6.53 -5.54
N LEU A 65 -23.88 7.10 -5.30
CA LEU A 65 -24.06 8.01 -4.16
C LEU A 65 -23.54 7.30 -2.91
N HIS A 66 -22.46 7.83 -2.33
CA HIS A 66 -21.92 7.39 -1.06
C HIS A 66 -22.95 7.66 0.04
N ASN A 67 -23.81 6.69 0.30
CA ASN A 67 -24.74 6.68 1.43
C ASN A 67 -24.11 5.93 2.61
N ASP A 68 -22.81 6.07 2.80
CA ASP A 68 -22.14 5.45 3.92
C ASP A 68 -22.61 6.11 5.22
N SER A 69 -23.19 5.27 6.07
CA SER A 69 -23.55 5.61 7.43
C SER A 69 -22.27 5.54 8.27
N ASP A 70 -21.32 6.45 7.98
CA ASP A 70 -20.09 6.54 8.74
C ASP A 70 -20.44 6.69 10.24
N PRO A 71 -19.73 5.97 11.13
CA PRO A 71 -19.94 6.11 12.55
C PRO A 71 -19.80 7.58 12.96
N GLU A 72 -20.71 8.04 13.83
CA GLU A 72 -20.69 9.42 14.31
C GLU A 72 -19.29 9.80 14.84
N PRO A 73 -18.78 10.99 14.51
CA PRO A 73 -17.43 11.38 14.87
C PRO A 73 -17.15 11.27 16.37
N ILE A 74 -16.02 10.67 16.75
CA ILE A 74 -15.43 10.79 18.08
C ILE A 74 -14.95 12.24 18.23
N GLY A 75 -15.86 13.20 18.48
CA GLY A 75 -15.63 14.62 18.79
C GLY A 75 -14.47 15.34 18.05
N PRO A 76 -14.71 16.42 17.29
CA PRO A 76 -13.76 16.97 16.32
C PRO A 76 -12.33 17.20 16.83
N GLU A 77 -12.13 17.73 18.03
CA GLU A 77 -10.78 17.99 18.56
C GLU A 77 -9.97 16.72 18.85
N LYS A 78 -10.63 15.65 19.31
CA LYS A 78 -9.97 14.38 19.64
C LYS A 78 -9.54 13.65 18.38
N GLY A 79 -10.30 13.77 17.28
CA GLY A 79 -9.93 13.22 15.98
C GLY A 79 -8.64 13.82 15.43
N ARG A 80 -8.49 15.16 15.52
CA ARG A 80 -7.27 15.86 15.11
C ARG A 80 -6.02 15.42 15.88
N GLU A 81 -6.09 15.37 17.20
CA GLU A 81 -4.95 14.97 18.03
C GLU A 81 -4.54 13.52 17.76
N LEU A 82 -5.52 12.61 17.64
CA LEU A 82 -5.28 11.22 17.30
C LEU A 82 -4.67 11.05 15.91
N PHE A 83 -5.14 11.82 14.93
CA PHE A 83 -4.56 11.79 13.58
C PHE A 83 -3.10 12.22 13.59
N VAL A 84 -2.80 13.38 14.21
CA VAL A 84 -1.41 13.89 14.28
C VAL A 84 -0.52 12.91 15.02
N ALA A 85 -0.98 12.38 16.15
CA ALA A 85 -0.22 11.38 16.91
C ALA A 85 0.01 10.10 16.10
N GLY A 86 -0.99 9.64 15.36
CA GLY A 86 -0.89 8.49 14.47
C GLY A 86 0.12 8.72 13.35
N VAL A 87 0.02 9.84 12.63
CA VAL A 87 0.97 10.19 11.57
C VAL A 87 2.39 10.38 12.11
N GLN A 88 2.58 10.89 13.32
CA GLN A 88 3.94 11.11 13.85
C GLN A 88 4.57 9.86 14.44
N ASN A 89 3.78 8.98 15.07
CA ASN A 89 4.31 7.88 15.90
C ASN A 89 3.98 6.49 15.35
N SER A 90 3.35 6.38 14.18
CA SER A 90 3.02 5.08 13.58
C SER A 90 4.28 4.25 13.32
N GLN A 91 4.22 2.99 13.75
CA GLN A 91 5.25 1.99 13.45
C GLN A 91 5.35 1.70 11.94
N GLU A 92 4.25 1.88 11.20
CA GLU A 92 4.18 1.67 9.75
C GLU A 92 5.21 2.49 8.97
N TRP A 93 5.65 3.65 9.51
CA TRP A 93 6.75 4.40 8.89
C TRP A 93 8.07 3.68 8.93
N THR A 94 8.32 2.93 10.01
CA THR A 94 9.52 2.10 10.15
C THR A 94 9.45 0.93 9.18
N ASP A 95 8.30 0.28 9.08
CA ASP A 95 8.11 -0.87 8.19
C ASP A 95 8.21 -0.45 6.72
N PHE A 96 7.65 0.71 6.37
CA PHE A 96 7.79 1.30 5.04
C PHE A 96 9.24 1.65 4.72
N GLU A 97 9.98 2.26 5.64
CA GLU A 97 11.41 2.53 5.47
C GLU A 97 12.23 1.24 5.27
N LEU A 98 11.93 0.18 6.04
CA LEU A 98 12.57 -1.13 5.89
C LEU A 98 12.27 -1.75 4.52
N LEU A 99 11.04 -1.61 4.02
CA LEU A 99 10.68 -2.04 2.66
C LEU A 99 11.49 -1.30 1.61
N LEU A 100 11.52 0.05 1.65
CA LEU A 100 12.28 0.85 0.70
C LEU A 100 13.77 0.51 0.71
N ARG A 101 14.33 0.32 1.91
CA ARG A 101 15.70 -0.13 2.10
C ARG A 101 15.95 -1.49 1.47
N GLY A 102 15.10 -2.48 1.76
CA GLY A 102 15.24 -3.84 1.20
C GLY A 102 15.16 -3.84 -0.33
N LEU A 103 14.26 -3.04 -0.90
CA LEU A 103 14.16 -2.85 -2.35
C LEU A 103 15.43 -2.21 -2.91
N SER A 104 15.96 -1.17 -2.28
CA SER A 104 17.21 -0.53 -2.69
C SER A 104 18.41 -1.48 -2.60
N GLU A 105 18.54 -2.25 -1.52
CA GLU A 105 19.64 -3.20 -1.31
C GLU A 105 19.59 -4.37 -2.31
N SER A 106 18.39 -4.77 -2.73
CA SER A 106 18.22 -5.78 -3.79
C SER A 106 18.50 -5.27 -5.20
N GLY A 107 18.70 -3.96 -5.37
CA GLY A 107 18.87 -3.31 -6.68
C GLY A 107 17.57 -3.16 -7.46
N ALA A 108 16.41 -3.36 -6.81
CA ALA A 108 15.12 -3.11 -7.42
C ALA A 108 14.92 -1.61 -7.71
N ARG A 109 14.04 -1.30 -8.68
CA ARG A 109 13.69 0.07 -9.07
C ARG A 109 12.17 0.25 -8.97
N PRO A 110 11.62 0.31 -7.75
CA PRO A 110 10.18 0.48 -7.57
C PRO A 110 9.73 1.87 -8.02
N SER A 111 8.45 2.00 -8.33
CA SER A 111 7.73 3.28 -8.40
C SER A 111 6.64 3.23 -7.35
N LEU A 112 6.53 4.26 -6.52
CA LEU A 112 5.47 4.35 -5.52
C LEU A 112 4.27 5.09 -6.10
N LEU A 113 3.09 4.53 -5.88
CA LEU A 113 1.80 5.17 -6.12
C LEU A 113 1.14 5.41 -4.76
N SER A 114 0.87 6.68 -4.42
CA SER A 114 0.18 7.03 -3.18
C SER A 114 -1.22 7.54 -3.49
N MET A 115 -2.23 6.77 -3.11
CA MET A 115 -3.61 7.25 -3.10
C MET A 115 -3.75 8.42 -2.11
N PRO A 116 -4.68 9.36 -2.35
CA PRO A 116 -4.96 10.38 -1.35
C PRO A 116 -5.63 9.76 -0.13
N ILE A 117 -5.48 10.40 1.02
CA ILE A 117 -6.36 10.12 2.15
C ILE A 117 -7.71 10.80 1.91
N ASP A 118 -8.79 10.23 2.43
CA ASP A 118 -10.13 10.78 2.31
C ASP A 118 -10.26 12.08 3.12
N GLY A 119 -10.02 13.21 2.46
CA GLY A 119 -10.04 14.53 3.07
C GLY A 119 -11.43 14.93 3.54
N GLN A 120 -12.49 14.52 2.85
CA GLN A 120 -13.87 14.82 3.25
C GLN A 120 -14.25 14.11 4.54
N TYR A 121 -13.86 12.84 4.68
CA TYR A 121 -14.00 12.09 5.92
C TYR A 121 -13.25 12.80 7.06
N PHE A 122 -11.97 13.13 6.84
CA PHE A 122 -11.10 13.73 7.87
C PHE A 122 -11.51 15.17 8.27
N GLU A 123 -12.16 15.93 7.39
CA GLU A 123 -12.71 17.25 7.75
C GLU A 123 -13.80 17.19 8.82
N ARG A 124 -14.58 16.09 8.89
CA ARG A 124 -15.56 15.85 9.96
C ARG A 124 -14.91 15.75 11.35
N PHE A 125 -13.59 15.53 11.38
CA PHE A 125 -12.77 15.38 12.58
C PHE A 125 -11.77 16.54 12.80
N ASP A 126 -12.01 17.71 12.21
CA ASP A 126 -11.11 18.88 12.28
C ASP A 126 -9.67 18.61 11.77
N VAL A 127 -9.50 17.56 10.98
CA VAL A 127 -8.24 17.24 10.31
C VAL A 127 -8.22 17.93 8.95
N GLY A 128 -8.04 19.25 8.98
CA GLY A 128 -7.90 20.07 7.78
C GLY A 128 -6.60 19.79 7.01
N ARG A 129 -6.49 20.36 5.80
CA ARG A 129 -5.36 20.18 4.86
C ARG A 129 -3.98 20.26 5.52
N ARG A 130 -3.76 21.23 6.42
CA ARG A 130 -2.47 21.41 7.12
C ARG A 130 -2.03 20.16 7.90
N PHE A 131 -2.96 19.41 8.48
CA PHE A 131 -2.65 18.19 9.21
C PHE A 131 -2.44 17.02 8.26
N ARG A 132 -3.28 16.91 7.22
CA ARG A 132 -3.13 15.94 6.13
C ARG A 132 -1.78 16.04 5.42
N ASP A 133 -1.26 17.26 5.23
CA ASP A 133 0.07 17.51 4.68
C ASP A 133 1.20 16.86 5.49
N LEU A 134 1.02 16.57 6.78
CA LEU A 134 2.03 15.84 7.57
C LEU A 134 2.26 14.44 7.01
N TYR A 135 1.19 13.76 6.59
CA TYR A 135 1.26 12.43 5.97
C TYR A 135 1.96 12.50 4.62
N TYR A 136 1.52 13.39 3.73
CA TYR A 136 2.10 13.52 2.38
C TYR A 136 3.58 13.90 2.42
N LYS A 137 3.96 14.85 3.27
CA LYS A 137 5.38 15.23 3.45
C LYS A 137 6.23 14.07 3.96
N ARG A 138 5.68 13.20 4.80
CA ARG A 138 6.40 12.04 5.33
C ARG A 138 6.68 11.02 4.22
N ILE A 139 5.69 10.72 3.38
CA ILE A 139 5.87 9.84 2.21
C ILE A 139 6.88 10.43 1.23
N GLN A 140 6.73 11.70 0.89
CA GLN A 140 7.65 12.39 0.00
C GLN A 140 9.08 12.37 0.54
N GLY A 141 9.27 12.63 1.83
CA GLY A 141 10.59 12.61 2.47
C GLY A 141 11.25 11.23 2.41
N LEU A 142 10.51 10.16 2.71
CA LEU A 142 11.04 8.80 2.65
C LEU A 142 11.37 8.37 1.22
N THR A 143 10.45 8.57 0.28
CA THR A 143 10.68 8.22 -1.13
C THR A 143 11.87 8.97 -1.71
N GLN A 144 12.01 10.27 -1.41
CA GLN A 144 13.16 11.07 -1.83
C GLN A 144 14.47 10.55 -1.21
N ALA A 145 14.48 10.19 0.07
CA ALA A 145 15.68 9.67 0.75
C ALA A 145 16.22 8.38 0.11
N TYR A 146 15.32 7.55 -0.43
CA TYR A 146 15.68 6.30 -1.12
C TYR A 146 15.72 6.42 -2.65
N GLY A 147 15.51 7.61 -3.21
CA GLY A 147 15.52 7.84 -4.66
C GLY A 147 14.41 7.10 -5.42
N VAL A 148 13.28 6.83 -4.75
CA VAL A 148 12.12 6.14 -5.34
C VAL A 148 11.18 7.18 -5.96
N PRO A 149 10.83 7.05 -7.26
CA PRO A 149 9.82 7.91 -7.88
C PRO A 149 8.47 7.79 -7.16
N LEU A 150 7.87 8.93 -6.86
CA LEU A 150 6.54 9.04 -6.25
C LEU A 150 5.57 9.65 -7.25
N VAL A 151 4.47 8.94 -7.49
CA VAL A 151 3.24 9.49 -8.06
C VAL A 151 2.23 9.55 -6.92
N ASP A 152 1.92 10.75 -6.46
CA ASP A 152 0.86 10.96 -5.48
C ASP A 152 -0.31 11.72 -6.10
N PHE A 153 -1.44 11.65 -5.42
CA PHE A 153 -2.67 12.32 -5.81
C PHE A 153 -3.18 13.20 -4.67
N ALA A 154 -2.26 13.81 -3.90
CA ALA A 154 -2.61 14.61 -2.71
C ALA A 154 -3.51 15.82 -3.02
N GLU A 155 -3.56 16.25 -4.27
CA GLU A 155 -4.45 17.29 -4.79
C GLU A 155 -5.91 16.83 -4.96
N HIS A 156 -6.14 15.52 -5.01
CA HIS A 156 -7.47 14.91 -5.16
C HIS A 156 -8.04 14.42 -3.81
N ASP A 157 -7.48 14.86 -2.68
CA ASP A 157 -7.92 14.40 -1.35
C ASP A 157 -9.33 14.86 -0.96
N LEU A 158 -9.87 15.86 -1.66
CA LEU A 158 -11.24 16.34 -1.47
C LEU A 158 -12.18 15.96 -2.62
N ASP A 159 -11.68 15.27 -3.65
CA ASP A 159 -12.48 14.88 -4.81
C ASP A 159 -13.41 13.72 -4.40
N GLU A 160 -14.72 13.97 -4.45
CA GLU A 160 -15.77 13.06 -3.97
C GLU A 160 -15.71 11.67 -4.62
N ASP A 161 -15.37 11.62 -5.91
CA ASP A 161 -15.41 10.41 -6.72
C ASP A 161 -14.03 9.79 -6.98
N PHE A 162 -12.98 10.30 -6.31
CA PHE A 162 -11.61 9.83 -6.54
C PHE A 162 -11.32 8.49 -5.83
N LEU A 163 -11.91 8.28 -4.66
CA LEU A 163 -11.74 7.07 -3.86
C LEU A 163 -12.98 6.17 -3.99
N ALA A 164 -12.76 4.86 -4.18
CA ALA A 164 -13.80 3.87 -3.93
C ALA A 164 -14.04 3.78 -2.42
N GLY A 165 -15.28 3.57 -2.00
CA GLY A 165 -15.69 3.73 -0.60
C GLY A 165 -14.96 2.88 0.42
N HIS A 166 -15.06 3.30 1.69
CA HIS A 166 -14.39 2.68 2.84
C HIS A 166 -14.87 1.24 3.14
N HIS A 167 -15.87 0.71 2.42
CA HIS A 167 -16.49 -0.59 2.67
C HIS A 167 -16.23 -1.67 1.61
N ASP A 168 -15.41 -1.42 0.58
CA ASP A 168 -15.11 -2.40 -0.47
C ASP A 168 -13.84 -3.25 -0.21
N HIS A 169 -13.56 -3.61 1.05
CA HIS A 169 -12.45 -4.48 1.45
C HIS A 169 -12.88 -5.79 2.10
#